data_AF-A0A9D7QD52-F1
#
_entry.id   AF-A0A9D7QD52-F1
#
_cell.length_a   1.000
_cell.length_b   1.000
_cell.length_c   1.000
_cell.angle_alpha   90.00
_cell.angle_beta   90.00
_cell.angle_gamma   90.00
#
_symmetry.space_group_name_H-M   'P 1'
#
loop_
_entity.id
_entity.type
_entity.pdbx_description
1 polymer ?
#
loop_
_entity_poly.entity_id
_entity_poly.type
_entity_poly.pdbx_seq_one_letter_code
_entity_poly.pdbx_strand_id
1 'polypeptide(L)'
;MTNRTPHCSTPNYSDHIRWSMDLRYQSAETPNNVGLWPETLDAEGKADDAFYAKGNVACYPPEADFLVQSRQHPEKVTDYKEYVRRRETYDRTQANFSAFRRWPESATATK
;
A
#
# COMPACT_ATOMS: atom_id res chain seq x y z
N MET A 1 -1.79 10.97 11.44
CA MET A 1 -3.09 11.56 11.04
C MET A 1 -4.10 10.44 11.00
N THR A 2 -5.20 10.50 11.75
CA THR A 2 -6.18 9.41 11.75
C THR A 2 -6.97 9.47 10.45
N ASN A 3 -6.78 8.49 9.56
CA ASN A 3 -7.56 8.28 8.30
C ASN A 3 -9.04 7.99 8.59
N ARG A 4 -9.66 8.81 9.43
CA ARG A 4 -11.00 8.63 10.00
C ARG A 4 -12.01 9.59 9.39
N THR A 5 -11.55 10.67 8.75
CA THR A 5 -12.45 11.55 7.99
C THR A 5 -12.94 10.79 6.78
N PRO A 6 -14.26 10.51 6.67
CA PRO A 6 -14.80 9.92 5.45
C PRO A 6 -14.54 10.86 4.28
N HIS A 7 -13.97 10.34 3.21
CA HIS A 7 -13.67 11.11 2.01
C HIS A 7 -13.76 10.22 0.78
N CYS A 8 -14.07 10.81 -0.37
CA CYS A 8 -14.01 10.15 -1.67
C CYS A 8 -13.71 11.19 -2.75
N SER A 9 -13.19 10.70 -3.88
CA SER A 9 -13.14 11.52 -5.09
C SER A 9 -14.53 11.61 -5.71
N THR A 10 -14.88 12.78 -6.23
CA THR A 10 -16.05 12.96 -7.10
C THR A 10 -15.66 12.81 -8.59
N PRO A 11 -16.60 12.43 -9.48
CA PRO A 11 -16.33 12.33 -10.92
C PRO A 11 -15.77 13.64 -11.50
N ASN A 12 -14.80 13.53 -12.40
CA ASN A 12 -14.28 14.65 -13.19
C ASN A 12 -14.94 14.65 -14.57
N TYR A 13 -15.81 15.63 -14.84
CA TYR A 13 -16.52 15.77 -16.13
C TYR A 13 -15.83 16.74 -17.11
N SER A 14 -14.62 17.20 -16.81
CA SER A 14 -13.84 18.05 -17.72
C SER A 14 -13.02 17.22 -18.70
N ASP A 15 -12.50 17.88 -19.74
CA ASP A 15 -11.54 17.35 -20.71
C ASP A 15 -10.07 17.55 -20.25
N HIS A 16 -9.84 17.83 -18.97
CA HIS A 16 -8.51 18.03 -18.39
C HIS A 16 -8.21 17.03 -17.27
N ILE A 17 -6.92 16.75 -17.08
CA ILE A 17 -6.45 15.85 -16.02
C ILE A 17 -6.43 16.58 -14.68
N ARG A 18 -7.14 16.05 -13.68
CA ARG A 18 -7.06 16.50 -12.27
C ARG A 18 -5.97 15.73 -11.54
N TRP A 19 -4.84 16.38 -11.30
CA TRP A 19 -3.74 15.83 -10.48
C TRP A 19 -3.97 16.12 -9.00
N SER A 20 -3.62 15.17 -8.13
CA SER A 20 -3.58 15.36 -6.68
C SER A 20 -2.41 14.60 -6.09
N MET A 21 -1.81 15.15 -5.03
CA MET A 21 -0.78 14.49 -4.24
C MET A 21 -1.23 14.45 -2.78
N ASP A 22 -1.10 13.28 -2.15
CA ASP A 22 -1.42 13.09 -0.74
C ASP A 22 -0.11 12.95 0.06
N LEU A 23 0.09 13.83 1.04
CA LEU A 23 1.23 13.78 1.95
C LEU A 23 0.72 13.56 3.37
N ARG A 24 1.23 12.51 4.03
CA ARG A 24 0.80 12.14 5.38
C ARG A 24 1.95 12.24 6.36
N TYR A 25 1.65 12.84 7.51
CA TYR A 25 2.55 12.87 8.66
C TYR A 25 2.10 11.86 9.72
N GLN A 26 3.06 11.05 10.17
CA GLN A 26 2.85 9.99 11.14
C GLN A 26 4.11 9.80 12.00
N SER A 27 3.94 9.29 13.23
CA SER A 27 5.07 8.94 14.08
C SER A 27 5.89 7.83 13.43
N ALA A 28 7.22 7.92 13.53
CA ALA A 28 8.15 6.87 13.09
C ALA A 28 7.91 5.53 13.81
N GLU A 29 7.28 5.56 14.98
CA GLU A 29 6.92 4.36 15.76
C GLU A 29 5.68 3.65 15.22
N THR A 30 4.95 4.26 14.28
CA THR A 30 3.77 3.60 13.72
C THR A 30 4.22 2.41 12.88
N PRO A 31 3.67 1.20 13.14
CA PRO A 31 3.82 0.08 12.24
C PRO A 31 3.53 0.47 10.78
N ASN A 32 4.40 0.04 9.87
CA ASN A 32 4.34 0.29 8.43
C ASN A 32 4.96 -0.91 7.69
N ASN A 33 4.93 -0.91 6.35
CA ASN A 33 5.46 -2.01 5.55
C ASN A 33 6.95 -1.81 5.19
N VAL A 34 7.65 -0.81 5.74
CA VAL A 34 9.08 -0.58 5.42
C VAL A 34 9.89 -1.80 5.82
N GLY A 35 10.68 -2.31 4.88
CA GLY A 35 11.53 -3.49 5.08
C GLY A 35 10.79 -4.82 4.91
N LEU A 36 9.48 -4.80 4.61
CA LEU A 36 8.80 -5.99 4.12
C LEU A 36 9.34 -6.35 2.73
N TRP A 37 9.54 -7.65 2.51
CA TRP A 37 10.02 -8.20 1.25
C TRP A 37 9.53 -9.65 1.12
N PRO A 38 9.01 -10.06 -0.05
CA PRO A 38 8.75 -11.48 -0.30
C PRO A 38 10.07 -12.17 -0.62
N GLU A 39 10.50 -13.11 0.22
CA GLU A 39 11.74 -13.85 0.01
C GLU A 39 11.64 -14.77 -1.21
N THR A 40 10.43 -15.28 -1.47
CA THR A 40 10.12 -16.07 -2.65
C THR A 40 8.83 -15.58 -3.31
N LEU A 41 8.81 -15.63 -4.64
CA LEU A 41 7.64 -15.39 -5.47
C LEU A 41 7.53 -16.55 -6.46
N ASP A 42 6.40 -17.26 -6.48
CA ASP A 42 6.17 -18.31 -7.48
C ASP A 42 5.81 -17.74 -8.86
N ALA A 43 5.64 -18.62 -9.85
CA ALA A 43 5.37 -18.22 -11.23
C ALA A 43 4.02 -17.50 -11.38
N GLU A 44 3.09 -17.76 -10.46
CA GLU A 44 1.76 -17.17 -10.41
C GLU A 44 1.75 -15.85 -9.62
N GLY A 45 2.88 -15.45 -9.02
CA GLY A 45 3.01 -14.21 -8.25
C GLY A 45 2.62 -14.35 -6.78
N LYS A 46 2.52 -15.57 -6.23
CA LYS A 46 2.25 -15.78 -4.82
C LYS A 46 3.53 -15.67 -4.00
N ALA A 47 3.50 -14.82 -2.98
CA ALA A 47 4.60 -14.65 -2.04
C ALA A 47 4.63 -15.75 -0.96
N ASP A 48 5.71 -15.83 -0.19
CA ASP A 48 5.79 -16.69 0.99
C ASP A 48 4.74 -16.31 2.07
N ASP A 49 4.34 -17.28 2.88
CA ASP A 49 3.28 -17.07 3.90
C ASP A 49 3.70 -16.02 4.95
N ALA A 50 5.00 -15.86 5.22
CA ALA A 50 5.49 -14.88 6.19
C ALA A 50 5.32 -13.44 5.68
N PHE A 51 5.43 -13.23 4.36
CA PHE A 51 5.09 -11.95 3.73
C PHE A 51 3.62 -11.58 3.97
N TYR A 52 2.68 -12.50 3.71
CA TYR A 52 1.25 -12.23 3.90
C TYR A 52 0.85 -12.05 5.36
N ALA A 53 1.52 -12.73 6.30
CA ALA A 53 1.28 -12.55 7.72
C ALA A 53 1.66 -11.15 8.21
N LYS A 54 2.71 -10.54 7.62
CA LYS A 54 3.25 -9.22 8.01
C LYS A 54 2.68 -8.07 7.18
N GLY A 55 2.25 -8.31 5.94
CA GLY A 55 1.82 -7.28 4.98
C GLY A 55 0.49 -6.57 5.30
N ASN A 56 -0.23 -7.00 6.34
CA ASN A 56 -1.51 -6.43 6.75
C ASN A 56 -1.39 -5.16 7.63
N VAL A 57 -0.20 -4.56 7.73
CA VAL A 57 0.03 -3.38 8.57
C VAL A 57 -0.37 -2.08 7.87
N ALA A 58 -0.24 -1.99 6.54
CA ALA A 58 -0.66 -0.83 5.74
C ALA A 58 -2.04 -1.00 5.09
N CYS A 59 -2.66 0.12 4.69
CA CYS A 59 -4.02 0.16 4.12
C CYS A 59 -4.16 -0.53 2.75
N TYR A 60 -3.05 -0.82 2.05
CA TYR A 60 -3.03 -1.57 0.80
C TYR A 60 -1.80 -2.51 0.77
N PRO A 61 -1.97 -3.81 1.04
CA PRO A 61 -0.85 -4.76 1.17
C PRO A 61 0.12 -4.87 -0.03
N PRO A 62 -0.30 -4.69 -1.30
CA PRO A 62 0.62 -4.81 -2.44
C PRO A 62 1.35 -3.48 -2.78
N GLU A 63 1.35 -2.48 -1.90
CA GLU A 63 2.23 -1.32 -2.05
C GLU A 63 3.54 -1.48 -1.25
N ALA A 64 4.66 -1.24 -1.94
CA ALA A 64 5.99 -1.27 -1.36
C ALA A 64 6.27 0.05 -0.62
N ASP A 65 6.36 0.00 0.70
CA ASP A 65 6.87 1.10 1.52
C ASP A 65 8.40 1.12 1.48
N PHE A 66 8.99 2.30 1.36
CA PHE A 66 10.43 2.51 1.39
C PHE A 66 10.77 3.86 2.00
N LEU A 67 12.02 3.99 2.47
CA LEU A 67 12.49 5.19 3.13
C LEU A 67 13.28 6.06 2.15
N VAL A 68 12.83 7.30 1.94
CA VAL A 68 13.51 8.25 1.05
C VAL A 68 14.56 9.10 1.74
N GLN A 69 14.45 9.27 3.07
CA GLN A 69 15.41 10.04 3.87
C GLN A 69 15.30 9.66 5.34
N SER A 70 16.44 9.51 6.01
CA SER A 70 16.51 9.45 7.46
C SER A 70 17.87 9.91 7.95
N ARG A 71 17.87 10.76 8.99
CA ARG A 71 19.09 11.20 9.66
C ARG A 71 19.60 10.19 10.68
N GLN A 72 18.68 9.41 11.27
CA GLN A 72 19.01 8.42 12.30
C GLN A 72 19.37 7.06 11.70
N HIS A 73 18.76 6.72 10.56
CA HIS A 73 18.93 5.44 9.87
C HIS A 73 19.21 5.64 8.37
N PRO A 74 20.32 6.31 8.00
CA PRO A 74 20.67 6.52 6.58
C PRO A 74 20.87 5.21 5.82
N GLU A 75 21.27 4.13 6.50
CA GLU A 75 21.45 2.79 5.94
C GLU A 75 20.14 2.13 5.45
N LYS A 76 18.99 2.62 5.93
CA LYS A 76 17.67 2.15 5.51
C LYS A 76 17.10 2.93 4.33
N VAL A 77 17.76 4.00 3.90
CA VAL A 77 17.31 4.83 2.78
C VAL A 77 17.48 4.05 1.48
N THR A 78 16.42 4.06 0.68
CA THR A 78 16.33 3.34 -0.60
C THR A 78 16.89 4.18 -1.73
N ASP A 79 17.67 3.56 -2.61
CA ASP A 79 18.11 4.16 -3.86
C ASP A 79 17.12 3.88 -5.01
N TYR A 80 17.36 4.49 -6.17
CA TYR A 80 16.48 4.33 -7.32
C TYR A 80 16.40 2.88 -7.83
N LYS A 81 17.51 2.12 -7.79
CA LYS A 81 17.54 0.76 -8.31
C LYS A 81 16.72 -0.18 -7.42
N GLU A 82 16.88 -0.04 -6.11
CA GLU A 82 16.11 -0.80 -5.14
C GLU A 82 14.64 -0.38 -5.14
N TYR A 83 14.33 0.90 -5.35
CA TYR A 83 12.96 1.37 -5.56
C TYR A 83 12.29 0.67 -6.76
N VAL A 84 12.96 0.64 -7.92
CA VAL A 84 12.42 -0.04 -9.12
C VAL A 84 12.23 -1.53 -8.86
N ARG A 85 13.24 -2.19 -8.29
CA ARG A 85 13.17 -3.62 -7.95
C ARG A 85 11.99 -3.92 -7.01
N ARG A 86 11.77 -3.07 -6.00
CA ARG A 86 10.64 -3.17 -5.09
C ARG A 86 9.32 -3.03 -5.82
N ARG A 87 9.20 -2.02 -6.67
CA ARG A 87 7.97 -1.76 -7.42
C ARG A 87 7.62 -2.94 -8.33
N GLU A 88 8.57 -3.43 -9.12
CA GLU A 88 8.35 -4.55 -10.04
C GLU A 88 8.03 -5.87 -9.33
N THR A 89 8.65 -6.12 -8.17
CA THR A 89 8.30 -7.31 -7.38
C THR A 89 6.89 -7.21 -6.82
N TYR A 90 6.53 -6.08 -6.20
CA TYR A 90 5.21 -5.89 -5.60
C TYR A 90 4.08 -5.84 -6.65
N ASP A 91 4.33 -5.26 -7.83
CA ASP A 91 3.37 -5.25 -8.94
C ASP A 91 3.08 -6.68 -9.48
N ARG A 92 4.03 -7.62 -9.33
CA ARG A 92 3.83 -9.05 -9.66
C ARG A 92 3.23 -9.86 -8.52
N THR A 93 3.25 -9.34 -7.29
CA THR A 93 2.75 -10.06 -6.13
C THR A 93 1.22 -10.03 -6.10
N GLN A 94 0.61 -11.22 -6.03
CA GLN A 94 -0.82 -11.33 -5.85
C GLN A 94 -1.24 -10.72 -4.52
N ALA A 95 -2.17 -9.76 -4.60
CA ALA A 95 -2.78 -9.17 -3.43
C ALA A 95 -3.68 -10.19 -2.72
N ASN A 96 -3.39 -10.47 -1.46
CA ASN A 96 -4.27 -11.27 -0.61
C ASN A 96 -5.28 -10.34 0.08
N PHE A 97 -6.42 -10.10 -0.57
CA PHE A 97 -7.48 -9.21 -0.06
C PHE A 97 -8.27 -9.78 1.12
N SER A 98 -7.88 -10.93 1.69
CA SER A 98 -8.64 -11.59 2.76
C SER A 98 -8.80 -10.77 4.05
N ALA A 99 -8.05 -9.67 4.22
CA ALA A 99 -8.20 -8.74 5.34
C ALA A 99 -9.29 -7.66 5.13
N PHE A 100 -9.84 -7.48 3.92
CA PHE A 100 -10.98 -6.58 3.72
C PHE A 100 -12.27 -7.30 4.12
N ARG A 101 -12.83 -6.93 5.28
CA ARG A 101 -14.27 -7.11 5.52
C ARG A 101 -15.00 -6.48 4.33
N ARG A 102 -15.65 -7.29 3.48
CA ARG A 102 -16.60 -6.77 2.48
C ARG A 102 -17.55 -5.83 3.20
N TRP A 103 -17.73 -4.62 2.67
CA TRP A 103 -18.85 -3.77 3.07
C TRP A 103 -20.14 -4.60 2.85
N PRO A 104 -21.05 -4.71 3.84
CA PRO A 104 -22.31 -5.41 3.61
C PRO A 104 -23.03 -4.76 2.44
N GLU A 105 -23.55 -5.58 1.52
CA GLU A 105 -24.35 -5.09 0.40
C GLU A 105 -25.44 -4.17 0.95
N SER A 106 -25.50 -2.93 0.45
CA SER A 106 -26.59 -2.02 0.80
C SER A 106 -27.89 -2.70 0.39
N ALA A 107 -28.77 -2.95 1.36
CA ALA A 107 -30.09 -3.51 1.11
C ALA A 107 -30.75 -2.70 -0.01
N THR A 108 -31.13 -3.41 -1.07
CA THR A 108 -31.80 -2.84 -2.25
C THR A 108 -32.94 -1.98 -1.76
N ALA A 109 -32.89 -0.67 -2.00
CA ALA A 109 -33.99 0.22 -1.66
C ALA A 109 -35.23 -0.26 -2.45
N THR A 110 -36.20 -0.80 -1.73
CA THR A 110 -37.50 -1.16 -2.29
C THR A 110 -38.14 0.12 -2.81
N LYS A 111 -38.49 0.13 -4.10
CA LYS A 111 -39.22 1.22 -4.76
C LYS A 111 -40.58 1.48 -4.11
#